data_AF-A0A3F2TYU2-F1
#
_entry.id   AF-A0A3F2TYU2-F1
#
_cell.length_a   1.000
_cell.length_b   1.000
_cell.length_c   1.000
_cell.angle_alpha   90.00
_cell.angle_beta   90.00
_cell.angle_gamma   90.00
#
_symmetry.space_group_name_H-M   'P 1'
#
loop_
_entity.id
_entity.type
_entity.pdbx_description
1 polymer ?
#
loop_
_entity_poly.entity_id
_entity_poly.type
_entity_poly.pdbx_seq_one_letter_code
_entity_poly.pdbx_strand_id
1 'polypeptide(L)'
;MSRTALASVWPPTRAVAMKAEHAPMSPMQAIRRKCQDCSGQQLVEVKRCETVTCPLWPFRAGRHPYTRKGLLEADPERRACSSTPKPLDRSPSRIGLLEASGGKDGGNEPVVTFIASTTEVI
;
A
#
# COMPACT_ATOMS: atom_id res chain seq x y z
N MET A 1 24.70 24.29 7.22
CA MET A 1 25.38 23.12 7.81
C MET A 1 26.27 22.50 6.75
N SER A 2 27.43 21.93 7.10
CA SER A 2 28.31 21.29 6.11
C SER A 2 27.72 19.97 5.61
N ARG A 3 28.05 19.57 4.37
CA ARG A 3 27.63 18.28 3.80
C ARG A 3 28.05 17.10 4.69
N THR A 4 29.25 17.17 5.24
CA THR A 4 29.82 16.15 6.14
C THR A 4 28.99 15.98 7.41
N ALA A 5 28.51 17.08 8.00
CA ALA A 5 27.68 17.03 9.22
C ALA A 5 26.29 16.41 8.98
N LEU A 6 25.73 16.55 7.79
CA LEU A 6 24.47 15.89 7.43
C LEU A 6 24.68 14.39 7.17
N ALA A 7 25.82 14.02 6.57
CA ALA A 7 26.16 12.63 6.27
C ALA A 7 26.43 11.76 7.51
N SER A 8 26.83 12.35 8.64
CA SER A 8 27.06 11.62 9.90
C SER A 8 25.78 11.21 10.63
N VAL A 9 24.60 11.67 10.21
CA VAL A 9 23.33 11.32 10.86
C VAL A 9 22.75 10.03 10.28
N TRP A 10 22.69 8.97 11.10
CA TRP A 10 22.11 7.66 10.73
C TRP A 10 21.08 7.20 11.78
N PRO A 11 19.86 6.78 11.39
CA PRO A 11 19.27 6.84 10.04
C PRO A 11 18.91 8.29 9.64
N PRO A 12 18.95 8.63 8.35
CA PRO A 12 18.54 9.96 7.89
C PRO A 12 17.04 10.16 8.09
N THR A 13 16.66 11.04 9.01
CA THR A 13 15.25 11.41 9.22
C THR A 13 14.76 12.38 8.15
N ARG A 14 13.43 12.54 8.01
CA ARG A 14 12.82 13.54 7.10
C ARG A 14 13.36 14.95 7.34
N ALA A 15 13.58 15.33 8.59
CA ALA A 15 14.12 16.66 8.93
C ALA A 15 15.54 16.86 8.38
N VAL A 16 16.38 15.83 8.42
CA VAL A 16 17.73 15.86 7.84
C VAL A 16 17.66 15.94 6.31
N ALA A 17 16.76 15.18 5.68
CA ALA A 17 16.55 15.23 4.24
C ALA A 17 16.09 16.61 3.75
N MET A 18 15.19 17.27 4.48
CA MET A 18 14.75 18.64 4.17
C MET A 18 15.89 19.66 4.34
N LYS A 19 16.74 19.51 5.35
CA LYS A 19 17.95 20.35 5.53
C LYS A 19 18.98 20.15 4.42
N ALA A 20 18.97 18.97 3.78
CA ALA A 20 19.76 18.66 2.59
C ALA A 20 19.04 19.03 1.27
N GLU A 21 17.93 19.78 1.34
CA GLU A 21 17.16 20.25 0.17
C GLU A 21 16.58 19.12 -0.70
N HIS A 22 16.36 17.93 -0.12
CA HIS A 22 15.69 16.85 -0.83
C HIS A 22 14.17 17.06 -0.86
N ALA A 23 13.60 16.99 -2.06
CA ALA A 23 12.15 16.97 -2.24
C ALA A 23 11.55 15.62 -1.79
N PRO A 24 10.37 15.61 -1.14
CA PRO A 24 9.67 14.38 -0.78
C PRO A 24 9.24 13.63 -2.04
N MET A 25 9.68 12.39 -2.19
CA MET A 25 9.34 11.54 -3.33
C MET A 25 9.22 10.08 -2.89
N SER A 26 8.51 9.27 -3.69
CA SER A 26 8.44 7.83 -3.42
C SER A 26 9.77 7.15 -3.76
N PRO A 27 10.12 6.02 -3.11
CA PRO A 27 11.34 5.27 -3.44
C PRO A 27 11.44 4.90 -4.93
N MET A 28 10.30 4.60 -5.56
CA MET A 28 10.23 4.28 -6.99
C MET A 28 10.60 5.48 -7.88
N GLN A 29 10.19 6.69 -7.49
CA GLN A 29 10.57 7.92 -8.19
C GLN A 29 12.06 8.21 -8.01
N ALA A 30 12.60 8.02 -6.80
CA ALA A 30 14.02 8.19 -6.52
C ALA A 30 14.89 7.24 -7.36
N ILE A 31 14.52 5.95 -7.42
CA ILE A 31 15.21 4.95 -8.25
C ILE A 31 15.14 5.34 -9.73
N ARG A 32 13.96 5.76 -10.22
CA ARG A 32 13.81 6.19 -11.61
C ARG A 32 14.68 7.41 -11.93
N ARG A 33 14.78 8.39 -11.03
CA ARG A 33 15.68 9.53 -11.18
C ARG A 33 17.14 9.10 -11.20
N LYS A 34 17.52 8.11 -10.41
CA LYS A 34 18.87 7.52 -10.45
C LYS A 34 19.16 6.78 -11.75
N CYS A 35 18.19 6.08 -12.32
CA CYS A 35 18.34 5.47 -13.65
C CYS A 35 18.55 6.54 -14.73
N GLN A 36 17.82 7.67 -14.66
CA GLN A 36 18.03 8.78 -15.60
C GLN A 36 19.44 9.36 -15.48
N ASP A 37 19.89 9.61 -14.25
CA ASP A 37 21.25 10.10 -13.96
C ASP A 37 22.32 9.13 -14.51
N CYS A 38 22.16 7.82 -14.29
CA CYS A 38 23.05 6.79 -14.82
C CYS A 38 23.10 6.75 -16.36
N SER A 39 21.95 6.94 -17.01
CA SER A 39 21.80 6.91 -18.47
C SER A 39 22.01 8.28 -19.15
N GLY A 40 22.71 9.23 -18.51
CA GLY A 40 23.00 10.54 -19.10
C GLY A 40 21.76 11.39 -19.35
N GLN A 41 20.75 11.27 -18.49
CA GLN A 41 19.46 11.96 -18.56
C GLN A 41 18.60 11.56 -19.79
N GLN A 42 18.95 10.49 -20.50
CA GLN A 42 18.20 10.00 -21.66
C GLN A 42 17.13 8.98 -21.25
N LEU A 43 15.85 9.34 -21.43
CA LEU A 43 14.73 8.46 -21.07
C LEU A 43 14.64 7.20 -21.95
N VAL A 44 15.12 7.29 -23.18
CA VAL A 44 15.16 6.17 -24.13
C VAL A 44 16.15 5.12 -23.66
N GLU A 45 17.33 5.56 -23.22
CA GLU A 45 18.39 4.69 -22.68
C GLU A 45 17.94 3.97 -21.40
N VAL A 46 17.16 4.61 -20.53
CA VAL A 46 16.59 3.93 -19.36
C VAL A 46 15.71 2.74 -19.77
N LYS A 47 14.96 2.86 -20.88
CA LYS A 47 14.14 1.75 -21.38
C LYS A 47 14.99 0.68 -22.07
N ARG A 48 16.02 1.09 -22.80
CA ARG A 48 16.94 0.22 -23.57
C ARG A 48 18.11 -0.31 -22.74
N CYS A 49 18.20 0.02 -21.45
CA CYS A 49 19.27 -0.40 -20.57
C CYS A 49 19.45 -1.93 -20.55
N GLU A 50 20.63 -2.37 -20.99
CA GLU A 50 21.00 -3.79 -21.13
C GLU A 50 21.68 -4.37 -19.88
N THR A 51 21.95 -3.54 -18.87
CA THR A 51 22.61 -3.96 -17.62
C THR A 51 21.65 -4.75 -16.71
N VAL A 52 21.27 -5.96 -17.12
CA VAL A 52 20.32 -6.84 -16.41
C VAL A 52 20.81 -7.28 -15.03
N THR A 53 22.13 -7.24 -14.80
CA THR A 53 22.76 -7.52 -13.50
C THR A 53 22.59 -6.38 -12.50
N CYS A 54 22.11 -5.21 -12.93
CA CYS A 54 21.88 -4.08 -12.05
C CYS A 54 20.71 -4.37 -11.10
N PRO A 55 20.86 -4.20 -9.78
CA PRO A 55 19.79 -4.44 -8.81
C PRO A 55 18.60 -3.48 -8.99
N LEU A 56 18.81 -2.34 -9.64
CA LEU A 56 17.76 -1.36 -9.94
C LEU A 56 17.02 -1.67 -11.26
N TRP A 57 17.53 -2.60 -12.08
CA TRP A 57 16.98 -2.90 -13.41
C TRP A 57 15.49 -3.27 -13.39
N PRO A 58 14.97 -4.07 -12.43
CA PRO A 58 13.55 -4.40 -12.36
C PRO A 58 12.66 -3.18 -12.06
N PHE A 59 13.21 -2.15 -11.44
CA PHE A 59 12.49 -0.96 -10.97
C PHE A 59 12.61 0.22 -11.94
N ARG A 60 13.40 0.12 -13.02
CA ARG A 60 13.68 1.22 -13.97
C ARG A 60 12.42 1.81 -14.63
N ALA A 61 11.36 1.01 -14.72
CA ALA A 61 10.04 1.44 -15.21
C ALA A 61 9.25 2.32 -14.23
N GLY A 62 9.76 2.54 -13.00
CA GLY A 62 9.05 3.29 -11.95
C GLY A 62 7.89 2.52 -11.33
N ARG A 63 7.81 1.20 -11.55
CA ARG A 63 6.82 0.30 -10.94
C ARG A 63 7.52 -0.85 -10.22
N HIS A 64 6.94 -1.28 -9.10
CA HIS A 64 7.51 -2.35 -8.29
C HIS A 64 6.99 -3.72 -8.77
N PRO A 65 7.84 -4.57 -9.36
CA PRO A 65 7.40 -5.81 -9.98
C PRO A 65 6.91 -6.85 -8.96
N TYR A 66 7.44 -6.85 -7.73
CA TYR A 66 7.07 -7.83 -6.70
C TYR A 66 5.86 -7.43 -5.85
N THR A 67 5.09 -6.44 -6.31
CA THR A 67 3.78 -6.17 -5.67
C THR A 67 2.81 -7.29 -6.02
N ARG A 68 1.79 -7.53 -5.18
CA ARG A 68 0.74 -8.53 -5.50
C ARG A 68 0.18 -8.35 -6.91
N LYS A 69 -0.06 -7.10 -7.32
CA LYS A 69 -0.50 -6.76 -8.68
C LYS A 69 0.57 -7.11 -9.73
N GLY A 70 1.82 -6.75 -9.51
CA GLY A 70 2.92 -7.06 -10.45
C GLY A 70 3.15 -8.56 -10.62
N LEU A 71 3.03 -9.35 -9.54
CA LEU A 71 3.13 -10.81 -9.60
C LEU A 71 1.96 -11.43 -10.40
N LEU A 72 0.75 -10.93 -10.22
CA LEU A 72 -0.43 -11.36 -10.99
C LEU A 72 -0.34 -10.96 -12.48
N GLU A 73 0.33 -9.85 -12.80
CA GLU A 73 0.54 -9.38 -14.17
C GLU A 73 1.66 -10.14 -14.91
N ALA A 74 2.67 -10.64 -14.17
CA ALA A 74 3.81 -11.37 -14.73
C ALA A 74 3.49 -12.84 -15.09
N ASP A 75 2.43 -13.40 -14.52
CA ASP A 75 1.97 -14.76 -14.78
C ASP A 75 0.68 -14.73 -15.65
N PRO A 76 0.81 -14.77 -16.99
CA PRO A 76 -0.36 -14.77 -17.88
C PRO A 76 -1.25 -16.01 -17.69
N GLU A 77 -0.69 -17.13 -17.22
CA GLU A 77 -1.39 -18.39 -16.95
C GLU A 77 -2.38 -18.21 -15.78
N ARG A 78 -1.95 -17.52 -14.71
CA ARG A 78 -2.84 -17.17 -13.59
C ARG A 78 -3.99 -16.23 -13.96
N ARG A 79 -3.78 -15.38 -14.97
CA ARG A 79 -4.81 -14.42 -15.42
C ARG A 79 -5.94 -15.09 -16.17
N ALA A 80 -5.66 -16.18 -16.89
CA ALA A 80 -6.68 -16.97 -17.58
C ALA A 80 -7.67 -17.64 -16.60
N CYS A 81 -7.29 -17.85 -15.34
CA CYS A 81 -8.11 -18.56 -14.35
C CYS A 81 -8.73 -17.67 -13.27
N SER A 82 -8.59 -16.33 -13.34
CA SER A 82 -9.23 -15.41 -12.38
C SER A 82 -10.64 -14.98 -12.79
N SER A 83 -11.37 -15.80 -13.56
CA SER A 83 -12.83 -15.78 -13.44
C SER A 83 -13.13 -16.03 -11.97
N THR A 84 -13.60 -14.99 -11.28
CA THR A 84 -14.15 -14.98 -9.93
C THR A 84 -14.12 -16.33 -9.22
N PRO A 85 -13.38 -16.52 -8.11
CA PRO A 85 -13.50 -17.75 -7.34
C PRO A 85 -14.98 -17.94 -7.03
N LYS A 86 -15.61 -18.96 -7.63
CA LYS A 86 -16.96 -19.38 -7.27
C LYS A 86 -16.91 -19.61 -5.76
N PRO A 87 -17.89 -19.09 -4.98
CA PRO A 87 -17.96 -19.42 -3.56
C PRO A 87 -17.91 -20.94 -3.47
N LEU A 88 -16.85 -21.48 -2.87
CA LEU A 88 -16.80 -22.90 -2.55
C LEU A 88 -18.05 -23.16 -1.74
N ASP A 89 -18.85 -24.13 -2.18
CA ASP A 89 -20.05 -24.49 -1.47
C ASP A 89 -19.67 -24.72 0.00
N ARG A 90 -20.38 -24.04 0.88
CA ARG A 90 -20.29 -24.32 2.31
C ARG A 90 -21.37 -25.35 2.55
N SER A 91 -21.16 -26.58 2.07
CA SER A 91 -22.05 -27.69 2.39
C SER A 91 -22.15 -27.78 3.92
N PRO A 92 -23.35 -27.60 4.53
CA PRO A 92 -23.49 -27.71 5.96
C PRO A 92 -23.51 -29.20 6.28
N SER A 93 -22.33 -29.77 6.54
CA SER A 93 -22.24 -31.10 7.12
C SER A 93 -22.90 -31.08 8.49
N ARG A 94 -24.11 -31.66 8.48
CA ARG A 94 -24.94 -31.99 9.62
C ARG A 94 -24.11 -32.65 10.71
N ILE A 95 -23.89 -31.95 11.82
CA ILE A 95 -23.90 -32.58 13.14
C ILE A 95 -25.02 -31.87 13.87
N GLY A 96 -26.17 -32.53 13.92
CA GLY A 96 -27.31 -32.08 14.68
C GLY A 96 -26.99 -32.13 16.17
N LEU A 97 -27.42 -31.11 16.90
CA LEU A 97 -27.69 -31.26 18.32
C LEU A 97 -28.76 -30.24 18.75
N LEU A 98 -29.93 -30.81 19.05
CA LEU A 98 -31.08 -30.39 19.85
C LEU A 98 -31.69 -28.99 19.64
N GLU A 99 -32.97 -29.03 19.25
CA GLU A 99 -33.88 -27.89 19.25
C GLU A 99 -34.20 -27.45 20.69
N ALA A 100 -34.06 -26.16 20.96
CA ALA A 100 -34.69 -25.50 22.09
C ALA A 100 -35.66 -24.46 21.53
N SER A 101 -36.93 -24.82 21.52
CA SER A 101 -38.06 -23.94 21.25
C SER A 101 -38.08 -22.79 22.28
N GLY A 102 -38.13 -21.55 21.80
CA GLY A 102 -38.25 -20.37 22.66
C GLY A 102 -38.49 -19.11 21.86
N GLY A 103 -39.73 -18.91 21.41
CA GLY A 103 -40.16 -17.63 20.86
C GLY A 103 -40.30 -16.56 21.93
N LYS A 104 -39.97 -15.31 21.57
CA LYS A 104 -40.86 -14.17 21.85
C LYS A 104 -40.47 -12.94 21.05
N ASP A 105 -41.51 -12.43 20.43
CA ASP A 105 -41.65 -11.13 19.79
C ASP A 105 -41.43 -9.99 20.80
N GLY A 106 -41.08 -8.81 20.30
CA GLY A 106 -41.21 -7.58 21.07
C GLY A 106 -40.23 -6.51 20.66
N GLY A 107 -40.67 -5.61 19.77
CA GLY A 107 -39.93 -4.39 19.45
C GLY A 107 -39.83 -3.42 20.61
N ASN A 108 -38.84 -2.54 20.56
CA ASN A 108 -38.90 -1.19 21.13
C ASN A 108 -37.69 -0.37 20.63
N GLU A 109 -37.88 0.41 19.57
CA GLU A 109 -37.25 1.73 19.53
C GLU A 109 -38.15 2.67 20.35
N PRO A 110 -37.58 3.53 21.21
CA PRO A 110 -37.57 4.92 20.78
C PRO A 110 -36.33 5.73 21.20
N VAL A 111 -35.91 6.54 20.25
CA VAL A 111 -35.40 7.91 20.38
C VAL A 111 -35.71 8.60 21.72
N VAL A 112 -34.69 9.10 22.41
CA VAL A 112 -34.81 10.29 23.28
C VAL A 112 -33.55 11.15 23.18
N THR A 113 -33.74 12.26 22.50
CA THR A 113 -32.97 13.51 22.47
C THR A 113 -32.93 14.25 23.81
N PHE A 114 -32.05 15.27 23.86
CA PHE A 114 -32.00 16.41 24.80
C PHE A 114 -31.32 16.12 26.14
N ILE A 115 -30.52 17.00 26.74
CA ILE A 115 -30.59 18.47 26.82
C ILE A 115 -29.20 19.08 27.07
N ALA A 116 -29.07 20.34 26.64
CA ALA A 116 -27.99 21.27 26.93
C ALA A 116 -27.73 21.47 28.42
N SER A 117 -26.49 21.82 28.78
CA SER A 117 -26.22 22.55 30.01
C SER A 117 -25.16 23.62 29.78
N THR A 118 -25.65 24.84 29.77
CA THR A 118 -24.95 26.13 29.83
C THR A 118 -24.48 26.36 31.26
N THR A 119 -23.28 26.91 31.45
CA THR A 119 -22.86 27.65 32.66
C THR A 119 -21.57 28.40 32.31
N GLU A 120 -21.68 29.71 32.05
CA GLU A 120 -21.41 30.84 32.97
C GLU A 120 -19.90 31.17 33.07
N VAL A 121 -19.47 32.31 32.52
CA VAL A 121 -19.33 33.62 33.20
C VAL A 121 -18.34 33.54 34.36
N ILE A 122 -17.09 33.97 34.10
CA ILE A 122 -16.35 35.02 34.85
C ILE A 122 -15.49 35.76 33.82
#